data_AF-A0A0G3GX66-F1
#
_entry.id   AF-A0A0G3GX66-F1
#
_cell.length_a   1.000
_cell.length_b   1.000
_cell.length_c   1.000
_cell.angle_alpha   90.00
_cell.angle_beta   90.00
_cell.angle_gamma   90.00
#
_symmetry.space_group_name_H-M   'P 1'
#
loop_
_entity.id
_entity.type
_entity.pdbx_description
1 polymer ?
#
loop_
_entity_poly.entity_id
_entity_poly.type
_entity_poly.pdbx_seq_one_letter_code
_entity_poly.pdbx_strand_id
1 'polypeptide(L)'
;MQGLGFFQCTGIFSELPFKLTGMVRSSIIGILAFITAGYMILDATRHFLGYGFLAPSGQLGPWATVASLIGIEPDSSAMAAIFFAYGALLLGATVFYLRTRNLASAKVLIVVAICGLWYVPFGTFCLLVMIFLLARNIIGSRNAHH
;
A
#
# COMPACT_ATOMS: atom_id res chain seq x y z
N MET A 1 -24.87 -0.89 45.60
CA MET A 1 -25.52 -1.71 44.54
C MET A 1 -24.92 -1.22 43.22
N GLN A 2 -23.76 -1.72 42.79
CA GLN A 2 -23.52 -2.97 42.05
C GLN A 2 -24.31 -3.08 40.74
N GLY A 3 -23.56 -3.04 39.63
CA GLY A 3 -23.86 -3.68 38.34
C GLY A 3 -23.92 -2.71 37.16
N LEU A 4 -23.32 -2.95 35.99
CA LEU A 4 -22.53 -4.02 35.37
C LEU A 4 -21.87 -3.30 34.16
N GLY A 5 -20.55 -3.35 33.96
CA GLY A 5 -19.92 -4.48 33.29
C GLY A 5 -20.13 -4.48 31.76
N PHE A 6 -19.97 -3.36 31.05
CA PHE A 6 -19.88 -3.38 29.58
C PHE A 6 -18.42 -3.35 29.16
N PHE A 7 -17.94 -4.54 28.79
CA PHE A 7 -16.64 -4.88 28.24
C PHE A 7 -15.94 -3.74 27.47
N GLN A 8 -14.92 -3.18 28.10
CA GLN A 8 -13.89 -2.36 27.50
C GLN A 8 -12.98 -3.26 26.65
N CYS A 9 -13.49 -3.78 25.54
CA CYS A 9 -12.74 -4.58 24.57
C CYS A 9 -12.04 -3.66 23.54
N THR A 10 -11.39 -2.59 24.00
CA THR A 10 -10.58 -1.70 23.15
C THR A 10 -9.12 -1.64 23.59
N GLY A 11 -8.76 -2.31 24.70
CA GLY A 11 -7.42 -2.27 25.30
C GLY A 11 -6.37 -3.21 24.70
N ILE A 12 -6.71 -4.11 23.78
CA ILE A 12 -5.71 -5.06 23.23
C ILE A 12 -4.85 -4.43 22.13
N PHE A 13 -5.29 -3.32 21.51
CA PHE A 13 -4.53 -2.63 20.46
C PHE A 13 -3.95 -1.26 20.87
N SER A 14 -4.21 -0.79 22.10
CA SER A 14 -3.61 0.44 22.65
C SER A 14 -2.17 0.24 23.14
N GLU A 15 -1.81 -0.99 23.52
CA GLU A 15 -0.53 -1.32 24.16
C GLU A 15 0.56 -1.79 23.18
N LEU A 16 0.48 -1.42 21.90
CA LEU A 16 1.66 -1.56 21.04
C LEU A 16 2.67 -0.48 21.46
N PRO A 17 3.90 -0.83 21.88
CA PRO A 17 4.86 0.06 22.55
C PRO A 17 5.40 1.20 21.67
N PHE A 18 4.84 1.39 20.48
CA PHE A 18 5.35 2.29 19.47
C PHE A 18 4.33 3.39 19.18
N LYS A 19 4.30 4.43 20.04
CA LYS A 19 3.75 5.75 19.67
C LYS A 19 4.64 6.34 18.57
N LEU A 20 4.39 5.94 17.33
CA LEU A 20 4.92 6.62 16.16
C LEU A 20 4.44 8.07 16.17
N THR A 21 5.37 9.02 16.30
CA THR A 21 5.05 10.42 16.04
C THR A 21 4.53 10.55 14.60
N GLY A 22 3.63 11.51 14.35
CA GLY A 22 3.03 11.70 13.03
C GLY A 22 4.06 11.86 11.90
N MET A 23 5.25 12.38 12.24
CA MET A 23 6.38 12.53 11.34
C MET A 23 7.03 11.19 11.00
N VAL A 24 7.37 10.36 12.00
CA VAL A 24 7.99 9.04 11.77
C VAL A 24 7.04 8.13 10.98
N ARG A 25 5.73 8.16 11.27
CA ARG A 25 4.72 7.42 10.49
C ARG A 25 4.71 7.82 9.02
N SER A 26 4.75 9.12 8.73
CA SER A 26 4.73 9.62 7.36
C SER A 26 6.00 9.23 6.60
N SER A 27 7.16 9.23 7.27
CA SER A 27 8.42 8.76 6.69
C SER A 27 8.35 7.27 6.33
N ILE A 28 7.82 6.42 7.23
CA ILE A 28 7.67 4.98 6.94
C ILE A 28 6.75 4.75 5.74
N ILE A 29 5.61 5.45 5.67
CA ILE A 29 4.70 5.37 4.52
C ILE A 29 5.41 5.79 3.23
N GLY A 30 6.19 6.87 3.27
CA GLY A 30 6.96 7.33 2.12
C GLY A 30 7.99 6.30 1.64
N ILE A 31 8.74 5.70 2.56
CA ILE A 31 9.75 4.67 2.24
C ILE A 31 9.09 3.43 1.64
N LEU A 32 8.01 2.93 2.26
CA LEU A 32 7.29 1.76 1.76
C LEU A 32 6.70 1.99 0.37
N ALA A 33 6.10 3.17 0.14
CA ALA A 33 5.57 3.53 -1.16
C ALA A 33 6.67 3.64 -2.21
N PHE A 34 7.82 4.23 -1.85
CA PHE A 34 8.96 4.39 -2.76
C PHE A 34 9.55 3.04 -3.16
N ILE A 35 9.76 2.13 -2.20
CA ILE A 35 10.25 0.77 -2.49
C ILE A 35 9.26 0.03 -3.39
N THR A 36 7.97 0.07 -3.07
CA THR A 36 6.93 -0.64 -3.83
C THR A 36 6.80 -0.10 -5.25
N ALA A 37 6.63 1.21 -5.40
CA ALA A 37 6.49 1.85 -6.70
C ALA A 37 7.77 1.78 -7.52
N GLY A 38 8.92 1.96 -6.88
CA GLY A 38 10.23 1.83 -7.51
C GLY A 38 10.42 0.44 -8.11
N TYR A 39 10.07 -0.60 -7.37
CA TYR A 39 10.14 -1.96 -7.87
C TYR A 39 9.19 -2.19 -9.06
N MET A 40 7.94 -1.72 -9.00
CA MET A 40 6.98 -1.81 -10.13
C MET A 40 7.45 -1.08 -11.40
N ILE A 41 7.98 0.14 -11.23
CA ILE A 41 8.47 0.96 -12.35
C ILE A 41 9.72 0.32 -12.96
N LEU A 42 10.64 -0.18 -12.13
CA LEU A 42 11.84 -0.88 -12.61
C LEU A 42 11.48 -2.15 -13.38
N ASP A 43 10.53 -2.92 -12.86
CA ASP A 43 10.06 -4.17 -13.48
C ASP A 43 9.38 -3.89 -14.84
N ALA A 44 8.51 -2.88 -14.90
CA ALA A 44 7.91 -2.42 -16.16
C ALA A 44 8.94 -1.89 -17.16
N THR A 45 9.89 -1.06 -16.70
CA THR A 45 10.95 -0.49 -17.54
C THR A 45 11.82 -1.59 -18.12
N ARG A 46 12.17 -2.59 -17.30
CA ARG A 46 12.95 -3.75 -17.73
C ARG A 46 12.24 -4.53 -18.83
N HIS A 47 10.92 -4.74 -18.70
CA HIS A 47 10.12 -5.37 -19.75
C HIS A 47 10.10 -4.52 -21.04
N PHE A 48 9.92 -3.19 -20.95
CA PHE A 48 9.98 -2.31 -22.13
C PHE A 48 11.34 -2.30 -22.84
N LEU A 49 12.42 -2.56 -22.09
CA LEU A 49 13.77 -2.69 -22.64
C LEU A 49 14.05 -4.09 -23.26
N GLY A 50 13.06 -4.98 -23.27
CA GLY A 50 13.17 -6.33 -23.86
C GLY A 50 13.83 -7.37 -22.95
N TYR A 51 14.08 -7.05 -21.69
CA TYR A 51 14.69 -7.97 -20.71
C TYR A 51 13.67 -8.82 -19.93
N GLY A 52 12.37 -8.64 -20.21
CA GLY A 52 11.25 -9.32 -19.53
C GLY A 52 11.04 -8.88 -18.07
N PHE A 53 9.98 -9.40 -17.46
CA PHE A 53 9.69 -9.18 -16.03
C PHE A 53 10.68 -9.93 -15.13
N LEU A 54 10.84 -9.44 -13.90
CA LEU A 54 11.61 -10.12 -12.85
C LEU A 54 10.89 -11.40 -12.41
N ALA A 55 11.43 -12.53 -12.83
CA ALA A 55 10.94 -13.86 -12.51
C ALA A 55 12.00 -14.63 -11.68
N PRO A 56 12.00 -14.52 -10.33
CA PRO A 56 12.83 -15.37 -9.50
C PRO A 56 12.40 -16.82 -9.75
N SER A 57 13.29 -17.67 -10.27
CA SER A 57 13.03 -19.04 -10.75
C SER A 57 12.38 -19.20 -12.14
N GLY A 58 12.32 -18.13 -12.94
CA GLY A 58 11.77 -18.18 -14.30
C GLY A 58 10.24 -18.26 -14.37
N GLN A 59 9.56 -18.20 -13.22
CA GLN A 59 8.11 -18.08 -13.14
C GLN A 59 7.71 -16.64 -12.86
N LEU A 60 6.71 -16.14 -13.58
CA LEU A 60 6.10 -14.86 -13.29
C LEU A 60 5.42 -14.93 -11.91
N GLY A 61 5.38 -13.79 -11.22
CA GLY A 61 4.80 -13.73 -9.88
C GLY A 61 3.30 -14.07 -9.85
N PRO A 62 2.69 -14.22 -8.65
CA PRO A 62 1.26 -14.57 -8.51
C PRO A 62 0.30 -13.64 -9.26
N TRP A 63 0.73 -12.40 -9.54
CA TRP A 63 0.00 -11.44 -10.37
C TRP A 63 -0.26 -11.95 -11.79
N ALA A 64 0.58 -12.83 -12.33
CA ALA A 64 0.43 -13.40 -13.66
C ALA A 64 -0.80 -14.32 -13.76
N THR A 65 -1.10 -15.04 -12.68
CA THR A 65 -2.34 -15.83 -12.58
C THR A 65 -3.57 -14.92 -12.56
N VAL A 66 -3.50 -13.80 -11.85
CA VAL A 66 -4.61 -12.83 -11.82
C VAL A 66 -4.79 -12.19 -13.20
N ALA A 67 -3.70 -11.80 -13.86
CA ALA A 67 -3.72 -11.23 -15.20
C ALA A 67 -4.30 -12.20 -16.24
N SER A 68 -3.88 -13.47 -16.21
CA SER A 68 -4.40 -14.48 -17.14
C SER A 68 -5.88 -14.79 -16.91
N LEU A 69 -6.36 -14.75 -15.66
CA LEU A 69 -7.78 -14.92 -15.33
C LEU A 69 -8.67 -13.80 -15.87
N ILE A 70 -8.15 -12.57 -15.97
CA ILE A 70 -8.86 -11.43 -16.57
C ILE A 70 -8.62 -11.31 -18.09
N GLY A 71 -7.94 -12.29 -18.70
CA GLY A 71 -7.68 -12.34 -20.13
C GLY A 71 -6.54 -11.44 -20.60
N ILE A 72 -5.72 -10.90 -19.69
CA ILE A 72 -4.51 -10.14 -20.02
C ILE A 72 -3.34 -11.11 -20.09
N GLU A 73 -2.63 -11.11 -21.22
CA GLU A 73 -1.40 -11.89 -21.35
C GLU A 73 -0.36 -11.37 -20.35
N PRO A 74 0.13 -12.21 -19.42
CA PRO A 74 0.99 -11.74 -18.32
C PRO A 74 2.31 -11.14 -18.79
N ASP A 75 2.87 -11.65 -19.88
CA ASP A 75 4.10 -11.16 -20.49
C ASP A 75 3.80 -10.21 -21.67
N SER A 76 2.98 -9.19 -21.40
CA SER A 76 2.60 -8.21 -22.41
C SER A 76 3.05 -6.79 -22.06
N SER A 77 3.27 -5.98 -23.10
CA SER A 77 3.57 -4.56 -22.92
C SER A 77 2.40 -3.79 -22.29
N ALA A 78 1.17 -4.29 -22.42
CA ALA A 78 0.00 -3.75 -21.73
C ALA A 78 0.13 -3.91 -20.21
N MET A 79 0.60 -5.08 -19.76
CA MET A 79 0.84 -5.34 -18.35
C MET A 79 1.96 -4.46 -17.78
N ALA A 80 3.05 -4.28 -18.55
CA ALA A 80 4.13 -3.37 -18.17
C ALA A 80 3.63 -1.92 -18.06
N ALA A 81 2.75 -1.48 -18.96
CA ALA A 81 2.13 -0.16 -18.89
C ALA A 81 1.26 0.01 -17.63
N ILE A 82 0.50 -1.02 -17.23
CA ILE A 82 -0.28 -1.02 -15.99
C ILE A 82 0.63 -0.87 -14.78
N PHE A 83 1.73 -1.63 -14.71
CA PHE A 83 2.70 -1.54 -13.62
C PHE A 83 3.35 -0.16 -13.52
N PHE A 84 3.76 0.39 -14.66
CA PHE A 84 4.34 1.73 -14.71
C PHE A 84 3.35 2.81 -14.25
N ALA A 85 2.13 2.79 -14.81
CA ALA A 85 1.07 3.74 -14.48
C ALA A 85 0.67 3.64 -13.00
N TYR A 86 0.54 2.42 -12.49
CA TYR A 86 0.19 2.19 -11.09
C TYR A 86 1.32 2.64 -10.14
N GLY A 87 2.58 2.34 -10.45
CA GLY A 87 3.73 2.82 -9.68
C GLY A 87 3.79 4.35 -9.64
N ALA A 88 3.55 5.01 -10.78
CA ALA A 88 3.48 6.47 -10.86
C ALA A 88 2.30 7.05 -10.05
N LEU A 89 1.13 6.42 -10.12
CA LEU A 89 -0.04 6.80 -9.30
C LEU A 89 0.23 6.65 -7.80
N LEU A 90 0.89 5.57 -7.39
CA LEU A 90 1.27 5.34 -5.99
C LEU A 90 2.22 6.43 -5.51
N LEU A 91 3.28 6.76 -6.27
CA LEU A 91 4.19 7.86 -5.93
C LEU A 91 3.46 9.21 -5.88
N GLY A 92 2.61 9.50 -6.86
CA GLY A 92 1.83 10.74 -6.90
C GLY A 92 0.91 10.89 -5.69
N ALA A 93 0.16 9.84 -5.35
CA ALA A 93 -0.71 9.80 -4.17
C ALA A 93 0.09 9.93 -2.87
N THR A 94 1.27 9.30 -2.78
CA THR A 94 2.16 9.44 -1.62
C THR A 94 2.69 10.86 -1.48
N VAL A 95 3.18 11.49 -2.55
CA VAL A 95 3.65 12.88 -2.52
C VAL A 95 2.51 13.83 -2.11
N PHE A 96 1.31 13.62 -2.65
CA PHE A 96 0.12 14.38 -2.27
C PHE A 96 -0.21 14.24 -0.78
N TYR A 97 -0.13 13.02 -0.23
CA TYR A 97 -0.30 12.76 1.20
C TYR A 97 0.80 13.44 2.04
N LEU A 98 2.06 13.33 1.66
CA LEU A 98 3.19 13.90 2.41
C LEU A 98 3.14 15.44 2.48
N ARG A 99 2.66 16.10 1.42
CA ARG A 99 2.50 17.57 1.36
C ARG A 99 1.31 18.07 2.17
N THR A 100 0.16 17.42 2.03
CA THR A 100 -1.10 17.91 2.63
C THR A 100 -1.32 17.41 4.05
N ARG A 101 -0.96 16.14 4.32
CA ARG A 101 -1.19 15.44 5.61
C ARG A 101 -2.65 15.46 6.08
N ASN A 102 -3.59 15.65 5.15
CA ASN A 102 -5.02 15.74 5.42
C ASN A 102 -5.71 14.36 5.32
N LEU A 103 -6.90 14.24 5.91
CA LEU A 103 -7.70 13.01 5.85
C LEU A 103 -8.09 12.60 4.42
N ALA A 104 -8.36 13.58 3.56
CA ALA A 104 -8.73 13.31 2.17
C ALA A 104 -7.59 12.62 1.40
N SER A 105 -6.34 13.10 1.56
CA SER A 105 -5.19 12.50 0.90
C SER A 105 -4.82 11.13 1.48
N ALA A 106 -5.03 10.93 2.78
CA ALA A 106 -4.91 9.62 3.41
C ALA A 106 -5.89 8.59 2.81
N LYS A 107 -7.15 8.99 2.58
CA LYS A 107 -8.16 8.12 1.95
C LYS A 107 -7.79 7.77 0.51
N VAL A 108 -7.34 8.73 -0.29
CA VAL A 108 -6.88 8.49 -1.67
C VAL A 108 -5.73 7.48 -1.67
N LEU A 109 -4.75 7.64 -0.79
CA LEU A 109 -3.61 6.72 -0.70
C LEU A 109 -4.03 5.32 -0.25
N ILE A 110 -5.03 5.18 0.63
CA ILE A 110 -5.61 3.87 0.99
C ILE A 110 -6.25 3.20 -0.24
N VAL A 111 -7.06 3.94 -1.00
CA VAL A 111 -7.73 3.38 -2.19
C VAL A 111 -6.70 2.87 -3.18
N VAL A 112 -5.68 3.69 -3.49
CA VAL A 112 -4.57 3.28 -4.35
C VAL A 112 -3.90 2.04 -3.77
N ALA A 113 -3.51 2.04 -2.49
CA ALA A 113 -2.85 0.90 -1.86
C ALA A 113 -3.67 -0.41 -1.90
N ILE A 114 -4.99 -0.34 -1.71
CA ILE A 114 -5.89 -1.50 -1.85
C ILE A 114 -5.87 -2.01 -3.29
N CYS A 115 -5.94 -1.11 -4.26
CA CYS A 115 -5.81 -1.43 -5.67
C CYS A 115 -4.45 -2.02 -6.05
N GLY A 116 -3.44 -2.06 -5.18
CA GLY A 116 -2.15 -2.71 -5.42
C GLY A 116 -1.92 -4.02 -4.67
N LEU A 117 -2.88 -4.47 -3.85
CA LEU A 117 -2.75 -5.69 -3.02
C LEU A 117 -2.48 -6.96 -3.84
N TRP A 118 -2.81 -6.94 -5.14
CA TRP A 118 -2.63 -8.02 -6.09
C TRP A 118 -1.18 -8.16 -6.61
N TYR A 119 -0.29 -7.23 -6.26
CA TYR A 119 1.14 -7.30 -6.59
C TYR A 119 1.89 -8.27 -5.66
N VAL A 120 2.98 -8.89 -6.14
CA VAL A 120 3.94 -9.80 -5.47
C VAL A 120 3.87 -9.79 -3.92
N PRO A 121 3.98 -10.93 -3.21
CA PRO A 121 3.79 -11.03 -1.75
C PRO A 121 4.54 -9.97 -0.91
N PHE A 122 5.72 -9.53 -1.35
CA PHE A 122 6.46 -8.44 -0.71
C PHE A 122 5.75 -7.07 -0.83
N GLY A 123 5.24 -6.73 -2.03
CA GLY A 123 4.44 -5.53 -2.24
C GLY A 123 3.12 -5.57 -1.49
N THR A 124 2.44 -6.73 -1.43
CA THR A 124 1.24 -6.90 -0.59
C THR A 124 1.53 -6.55 0.87
N PHE A 125 2.64 -7.05 1.43
CA PHE A 125 3.01 -6.76 2.81
C PHE A 125 3.26 -5.26 3.03
N CYS A 126 4.03 -4.61 2.16
CA CYS A 126 4.27 -3.17 2.24
C CYS A 126 2.98 -2.36 2.19
N LEU A 127 2.06 -2.72 1.28
CA LEU A 127 0.76 -2.04 1.13
C LEU A 127 -0.16 -2.29 2.33
N LEU A 128 -0.19 -3.49 2.90
CA LEU A 128 -0.94 -3.78 4.13
C LEU A 128 -0.44 -2.94 5.31
N VAL A 129 0.88 -2.83 5.47
CA VAL A 129 1.47 -1.98 6.52
C VAL A 129 1.11 -0.51 6.29
N MET A 130 1.15 -0.02 5.05
CA MET A 130 0.70 1.34 4.71
C MET A 130 -0.78 1.57 5.05
N ILE A 131 -1.67 0.65 4.65
CA ILE A 131 -3.10 0.70 4.95
C ILE A 131 -3.33 0.75 6.45
N PHE A 132 -2.65 -0.11 7.22
CA PHE A 132 -2.76 -0.14 8.68
C PHE A 132 -2.36 1.19 9.33
N LEU A 133 -1.22 1.77 8.92
CA LEU A 133 -0.74 3.05 9.44
C LEU A 133 -1.67 4.22 9.07
N LEU A 134 -2.21 4.23 7.86
CA LEU A 134 -3.18 5.23 7.40
C LEU A 134 -4.53 5.10 8.12
N ALA A 135 -5.03 3.88 8.31
CA ALA A 135 -6.27 3.63 9.05
C ALA A 135 -6.17 4.10 10.50
N ARG A 136 -5.04 3.83 11.19
CA ARG A 136 -4.77 4.35 12.53
C ARG A 136 -4.76 5.88 12.58
N ASN A 137 -4.22 6.53 11.55
CA ASN A 137 -4.24 7.99 11.44
C ASN A 137 -5.69 8.53 11.37
N ILE A 138 -6.51 7.92 10.51
CA ILE A 138 -7.90 8.35 10.30
C ILE A 138 -8.74 8.15 11.57
N ILE A 139 -8.63 7.00 12.23
CA ILE A 139 -9.37 6.70 13.47
C ILE A 139 -8.98 7.66 14.58
N GLY A 140 -7.68 7.90 14.77
CA GLY A 140 -7.20 8.84 15.80
C GLY A 140 -7.69 10.27 15.59
N SER A 141 -7.78 10.73 14.34
CA SER A 141 -8.32 12.06 14.03
C SER A 141 -9.82 12.18 14.28
N ARG A 142 -10.62 11.12 14.07
CA ARG A 142 -12.07 11.15 14.34
C ARG A 142 -12.37 11.25 15.83
N ASN A 143 -11.57 10.58 16.68
CA ASN A 143 -11.77 10.57 18.12
C ASN A 143 -11.38 11.90 18.81
N ALA A 144 -10.69 12.82 18.12
CA ALA A 144 -10.33 14.13 18.66
C ALA A 144 -11.43 15.20 18.46
N HIS A 145 -12.49 14.89 17.71
CA HIS A 145 -13.59 15.79 17.39
C HIS A 145 -14.92 15.40 18.07
N HIS A 146 -14.89 14.42 18.98
CA HIS A 146 -16.00 14.00 19.83
C HIS A 146 -15.63 14.24 21.29
#